data_AF-A0A970SS12-F1
#
_entry.id   AF-A0A970SS12-F1
#
_cell.length_a   1.000
_cell.length_b   1.000
_cell.length_c   1.000
_cell.angle_alpha   90.00
_cell.angle_beta   90.00
_cell.angle_gamma   90.00
#
_symmetry.space_group_name_H-M   'P 1'
#
loop_
_entity.id
_entity.type
_entity.pdbx_description
1 polymer ?
#
loop_
_entity_poly.entity_id
_entity_poly.type
_entity_poly.pdbx_seq_one_letter_code
_entity_poly.pdbx_strand_id
1 'polypeptide(L)'
;MKCNLKIINRIKRSEGQLKGVLKMIEDGQSCHDLTIQLKAIESSIRQVINLLTIENLKNKVNEKHDIDFDEFSEEINLILKR
;
A
#
# COMPACT_ATOMS: atom_id res chain seq x y z
N MET A 1 -7.10 -8.08 -15.22
CA MET A 1 -6.72 -7.56 -13.89
C MET A 1 -7.48 -6.26 -13.62
N LYS A 2 -8.40 -6.23 -12.66
CA LYS A 2 -9.10 -5.00 -12.22
C LYS A 2 -8.56 -4.64 -10.84
N CYS A 3 -7.70 -3.64 -10.74
CA CYS A 3 -7.21 -3.16 -9.45
C CYS A 3 -8.39 -2.76 -8.55
N ASN A 4 -8.38 -3.27 -7.32
CA ASN A 4 -9.43 -3.04 -6.32
C ASN A 4 -9.60 -1.53 -5.99
N LEU A 5 -10.84 -1.06 -5.85
CA LEU A 5 -11.16 0.33 -5.42
C LEU A 5 -10.43 0.74 -4.12
N LYS A 6 -10.17 -0.21 -3.21
CA LYS A 6 -9.40 0.02 -1.98
C LYS A 6 -7.95 0.46 -2.26
N ILE A 7 -7.33 -0.06 -3.32
CA ILE A 7 -5.96 0.29 -3.73
C ILE A 7 -5.95 1.72 -4.28
N ILE A 8 -6.91 2.05 -5.14
CA ILE A 8 -7.06 3.41 -5.70
C ILE A 8 -7.20 4.45 -4.59
N ASN A 9 -8.03 4.19 -3.58
CA ASN A 9 -8.22 5.13 -2.46
C ASN A 9 -6.97 5.28 -1.58
N ARG A 10 -6.12 4.25 -1.48
CA ARG A 10 -4.82 4.36 -0.79
C ARG A 10 -3.84 5.20 -1.58
N ILE A 11 -3.74 4.97 -2.90
CA ILE A 11 -2.87 5.76 -3.79
C ILE A 11 -3.28 7.23 -3.77
N LYS A 12 -4.57 7.55 -3.91
CA LYS A 12 -5.07 8.94 -3.85
C LYS A 12 -4.73 9.63 -2.54
N ARG A 13 -4.75 8.90 -1.41
CA ARG A 13 -4.32 9.45 -0.12
C ARG A 13 -2.83 9.74 -0.09
N SER A 14 -1.99 8.79 -0.53
CA SER A 14 -0.54 9.01 -0.62
C SER A 14 -0.18 10.16 -1.58
N GLU A 15 -0.93 10.33 -2.67
CA GLU A 15 -0.78 11.47 -3.59
C GLU A 15 -1.07 12.81 -2.87
N GLY A 16 -2.17 12.88 -2.11
CA GLY A 16 -2.50 14.07 -1.31
C GLY A 16 -1.44 14.38 -0.26
N GLN A 17 -0.89 13.36 0.40
CA GLN A 17 0.20 13.51 1.36
C GLN A 17 1.49 14.03 0.69
N LEU A 18 1.84 13.52 -0.49
CA LEU A 18 2.99 14.01 -1.26
C LEU A 18 2.82 15.49 -1.65
N LYS A 19 1.62 15.90 -2.08
CA LYS A 19 1.30 17.33 -2.31
C LYS A 19 1.48 18.17 -1.04
N GLY A 20 1.08 17.62 0.12
CA GLY A 20 1.31 18.24 1.42
C GLY A 20 2.80 18.42 1.73
N VAL A 21 3.62 17.40 1.49
CA VAL A 21 5.08 17.47 1.68
C VAL A 21 5.72 18.52 0.79
N LEU A 22 5.31 18.63 -0.48
CA LEU A 22 5.80 19.69 -1.37
C LEU A 22 5.51 21.09 -0.79
N LYS A 23 4.28 21.30 -0.31
CA LYS A 23 3.93 22.56 0.35
C LYS A 23 4.74 22.81 1.63
N MET A 24 5.01 21.77 2.43
CA MET A 24 5.87 21.89 3.61
C MET A 24 7.29 22.33 3.24
N ILE A 25 7.82 21.89 2.10
CA ILE A 25 9.13 22.34 1.61
C ILE A 25 9.07 23.82 1.22
N GLU A 26 8.05 24.24 0.49
CA GLU A 26 7.82 25.65 0.11
C GLU A 26 7.66 26.55 1.35
N ASP A 27 6.97 26.07 2.38
CA ASP A 27 6.76 26.76 3.66
C ASP A 27 8.00 26.70 4.60
N GLY A 28 9.12 26.11 4.15
CA GLY A 28 10.37 26.08 4.91
C GLY A 28 10.35 25.19 6.17
N GLN A 29 9.51 24.14 6.19
CA GLN A 29 9.43 23.20 7.31
C GLN A 29 10.74 22.44 7.53
N SER A 30 10.95 21.95 8.76
CA SER A 30 12.19 21.28 9.13
C SER A 30 12.38 19.95 8.39
N CYS A 31 13.65 19.59 8.11
CA CYS A 31 13.99 18.27 7.56
C CYS A 31 13.49 17.12 8.44
N HIS A 32 13.38 17.32 9.76
CA HIS A 32 12.85 16.33 10.69
C HIS A 32 11.36 16.06 10.42
N ASP A 33 10.55 17.11 10.30
CA ASP A 33 9.11 17.00 10.05
C ASP A 33 8.84 16.41 8.66
N LEU A 34 9.59 16.85 7.65
CA LEU A 34 9.53 16.28 6.29
C LEU A 34 9.84 14.78 6.31
N THR A 35 10.85 14.36 7.07
CA THR A 35 11.22 12.95 7.21
C THR A 35 10.08 12.13 7.82
N ILE A 36 9.38 12.66 8.84
CA ILE A 36 8.24 11.97 9.45
C ILE A 36 7.12 11.78 8.43
N GLN A 37 6.78 12.82 7.66
CA GLN A 37 5.73 12.72 6.65
C GLN A 37 6.09 11.75 5.53
N LEU A 38 7.33 11.80 5.04
CA LEU A 38 7.82 10.88 4.01
C LEU A 38 7.80 9.42 4.50
N LYS A 39 8.15 9.14 5.75
CA LYS A 39 8.03 7.79 6.34
C LYS A 39 6.59 7.30 6.41
N ALA A 40 5.64 8.19 6.72
CA ALA A 40 4.22 7.84 6.71
C ALA A 40 3.73 7.47 5.30
N ILE A 41 4.16 8.22 4.29
CA ILE A 41 3.87 7.95 2.87
C ILE A 41 4.50 6.62 2.44
N GLU A 42 5.78 6.39 2.78
CA GLU A 42 6.49 5.15 2.49
C GLU A 42 5.74 3.93 3.06
N SER A 43 5.30 4.02 4.32
CA SER A 43 4.50 2.98 4.97
C SER A 43 3.18 2.72 4.23
N SER A 44 2.46 3.77 3.84
CA SER A 44 1.22 3.67 3.05
C SER A 44 1.44 2.98 1.70
N ILE A 45 2.51 3.35 0.98
CA ILE A 45 2.87 2.75 -0.31
C ILE A 45 3.27 1.29 -0.13
N ARG A 46 4.06 0.96 0.89
CA ARG A 46 4.45 -0.42 1.22
C ARG A 46 3.24 -1.32 1.42
N GLN A 47 2.20 -0.84 2.12
CA GLN A 47 0.95 -1.58 2.27
C GLN A 47 0.24 -1.83 0.93
N VAL A 48 0.24 -0.85 0.02
CA VAL A 48 -0.32 -1.01 -1.33
C VAL A 48 0.44 -2.07 -2.13
N ILE A 49 1.78 -2.04 -2.08
CA ILE A 49 2.64 -3.04 -2.74
C ILE A 49 2.30 -4.43 -2.21
N ASN A 50 2.20 -4.60 -0.90
CA ASN A 50 1.89 -5.91 -0.32
C ASN A 50 0.53 -6.45 -0.79
N LEU A 51 -0.50 -5.60 -0.83
CA LEU A 51 -1.83 -5.97 -1.33
C LEU A 51 -1.78 -6.43 -2.79
N LEU A 52 -1.06 -5.71 -3.65
CA LEU A 52 -0.89 -6.07 -5.06
C LEU A 52 -0.10 -7.38 -5.22
N THR A 53 0.94 -7.58 -4.43
CA THR A 53 1.73 -8.82 -4.44
C THR A 53 0.87 -10.02 -4.06
N ILE A 54 0.01 -9.88 -3.04
CA ILE A 54 -0.92 -10.94 -2.65
C ILE A 54 -1.94 -11.22 -3.76
N GLU A 55 -2.51 -10.19 -4.38
CA GLU A 55 -3.46 -10.37 -5.49
C GLU A 55 -2.80 -11.11 -6.66
N ASN A 56 -1.55 -10.75 -7.00
CA ASN A 56 -0.77 -11.45 -8.01
C ASN A 56 -0.48 -12.91 -7.62
N LEU A 57 -0.17 -13.17 -6.35
CA LEU A 57 0.12 -14.51 -5.86
C LEU A 57 -1.14 -15.39 -5.86
N LYS A 58 -2.28 -14.87 -5.41
CA LYS A 58 -3.60 -15.51 -5.50
C LYS A 58 -3.91 -15.96 -6.93
N ASN A 59 -3.80 -15.04 -7.89
CA ASN A 59 -4.09 -15.33 -9.30
C ASN A 59 -3.18 -16.46 -9.82
N LYS A 60 -1.87 -16.40 -9.56
CA LYS A 60 -0.92 -17.41 -10.03
C LYS A 60 -1.13 -18.79 -9.41
N VAL A 61 -1.55 -18.86 -8.15
CA VAL A 61 -1.79 -20.15 -7.48
C VAL A 61 -3.10 -20.77 -7.94
N ASN A 62 -4.17 -19.98 -8.03
CA ASN A 62 -5.46 -20.44 -8.56
C ASN A 62 -5.35 -20.94 -10.00
N GLU A 63 -4.49 -20.33 -10.83
CA GLU A 63 -4.25 -20.76 -12.22
C GLU A 63 -3.50 -22.09 -12.36
N LYS A 64 -2.67 -22.49 -11.37
CA LYS A 64 -1.73 -23.62 -11.51
C LYS A 64 -2.05 -24.85 -10.68
N HIS A 65 -2.72 -24.71 -9.55
CA HIS A 65 -2.76 -25.78 -8.55
C HIS A 65 -4.16 -26.19 -8.10
N ASP A 66 -5.23 -25.60 -8.64
CA ASP A 66 -6.62 -25.84 -8.19
C ASP A 66 -6.76 -25.71 -6.64
N ILE A 67 -5.91 -24.86 -6.07
CA ILE A 67 -5.90 -24.51 -4.64
C ILE A 67 -6.78 -23.29 -4.49
N ASP A 68 -7.78 -23.36 -3.63
CA ASP A 68 -8.57 -22.20 -3.23
C ASP A 68 -7.77 -21.31 -2.27
N PHE A 69 -7.12 -20.28 -2.82
CA PHE A 69 -6.33 -19.34 -2.02
C PHE A 69 -7.15 -18.44 -1.10
N ASP A 70 -8.49 -18.47 -1.18
CA ASP A 70 -9.35 -17.71 -0.27
C ASP A 70 -9.44 -18.36 1.12
N GLU A 71 -9.14 -19.65 1.24
CA GLU A 71 -9.05 -20.36 2.53
C GLU A 71 -7.96 -19.78 3.45
N PHE A 72 -6.87 -19.24 2.88
CA PHE A 72 -5.73 -18.65 3.62
C PHE A 72 -5.85 -17.13 3.86
N SER A 73 -7.03 -16.56 3.63
CA SER A 73 -7.21 -15.11 3.67
C SER A 73 -6.98 -14.50 5.07
N GLU A 74 -7.22 -15.26 6.13
CA GLU A 74 -7.01 -14.82 7.52
C GLU A 74 -5.52 -14.73 7.87
N GLU A 75 -4.72 -15.75 7.52
CA GLU A 75 -3.27 -15.77 7.74
C GLU A 75 -2.56 -14.64 6.99
N ILE A 76 -3.00 -14.38 5.76
CA ILE A 76 -2.49 -13.27 4.96
C ILE A 76 -2.76 -11.93 5.64
N ASN A 77 -3.94 -11.75 6.24
CA ASN A 77 -4.27 -10.53 6.97
C ASN A 77 -3.39 -10.35 8.22
N LEU A 78 -2.96 -11.45 8.87
CA LEU A 78 -2.00 -11.39 9.98
C LEU A 78 -0.62 -10.93 9.52
N ILE A 79 -0.15 -11.37 8.35
CA ILE A 79 1.13 -10.93 7.76
C ILE A 79 1.08 -9.45 7.34
N LEU A 80 -0.09 -8.97 6.91
CA LEU A 80 -0.30 -7.58 6.47
C LEU A 80 -0.46 -6.58 7.63
N LYS A 81 -0.92 -7.02 8.80
CA LYS A 81 -1.03 -6.19 10.00
C LYS A 81 0.34 -6.12 10.70
N ARG A 82 1.18 -5.20 10.25
CA ARG A 82 2.34 -4.70 11.03
C ARG A 82 2.14 -3.23 11.36
#